data_AF-A0A1X7SLB0-F1
#
_entry.id   AF-A0A1X7SLB0-F1
#
_cell.length_a   1.000
_cell.length_b   1.000
_cell.length_c   1.000
_cell.angle_alpha   90.00
_cell.angle_beta   90.00
_cell.angle_gamma   90.00
#
_symmetry.space_group_name_H-M   'P 1'
#
loop_
_entity.id
_entity.type
_entity.pdbx_description
1 polymer ?
#
loop_
_entity_poly.entity_id
_entity_poly.type
_entity_poly.pdbx_seq_one_letter_code
_entity_poly.pdbx_strand_id
1 'polypeptide(L)'
;MMAVSVVMVLVIWSLSAREVISQCPPSSGIYLIRDGNCYSNGSYFLDSSVSIVTEAISCVLPGTSLTTGQWVRVADPDDPVDCNSNNDSDPFRCTSVTSPDATLNFYLAQKLSAAQEGWYKCCLPTDCSDPNTNIIFANIFRFSQIESFTVADLSSDMTVYPQEYSLNCIKIGDLHYGISMSIGSTTLVNYTGCFDHLDNCPGTELVSSTNAVRYTVNITWDGMTVSTESINQPTTGDQMYQCVLDNPIDNDRTRTLAIRGNDLFIVDTVQQRGAAVIKARKLSSAMSAAKAICDHMSDWWFGTKEGEWTSIGVWSDGTHYGIPEGIVYSVPVRINPDRSWQ
;
A
#
# COMPACT_ATOMS: atom_id res chain seq x y z
N MET A 1 -20.80 -41.44 33.17
CA MET A 1 -20.69 -41.39 31.71
C MET A 1 -20.58 -39.92 31.33
N MET A 2 -19.36 -39.37 31.34
CA MET A 2 -19.09 -37.96 31.07
C MET A 2 -18.86 -37.79 29.56
N ALA A 3 -19.72 -37.02 28.90
CA ALA A 3 -19.56 -36.69 27.49
C ALA A 3 -18.60 -35.50 27.37
N VAL A 4 -17.40 -35.76 26.85
CA VAL A 4 -16.44 -34.73 26.46
C VAL A 4 -16.88 -34.18 25.10
N SER A 5 -17.32 -32.93 25.06
CA SER A 5 -17.65 -32.22 23.83
C SER A 5 -16.36 -31.64 23.25
N VAL A 6 -15.86 -32.23 22.18
CA VAL A 6 -14.73 -31.70 21.40
C VAL A 6 -15.32 -30.71 20.40
N VAL A 7 -15.19 -29.41 20.70
CA VAL A 7 -15.48 -28.34 19.74
C VAL A 7 -14.31 -28.30 18.76
N MET A 8 -14.50 -28.89 17.58
CA MET A 8 -13.56 -28.78 16.47
C MET A 8 -13.68 -27.36 15.89
N VAL A 9 -12.81 -26.46 16.33
CA VAL A 9 -12.66 -25.15 15.72
C VAL A 9 -11.99 -25.37 14.36
N LEU A 10 -12.80 -25.39 13.30
CA LEU A 10 -12.33 -25.23 11.93
C LEU A 10 -11.83 -23.79 11.79
N VAL A 11 -10.55 -23.58 12.11
CA VAL A 11 -9.82 -22.40 11.66
C VAL A 11 -9.71 -22.54 10.16
N ILE A 12 -10.62 -21.86 9.44
CA ILE A 12 -10.47 -21.66 8.00
C ILE A 12 -9.28 -20.74 7.84
N TRP A 13 -8.11 -21.33 7.65
CA TRP A 13 -6.96 -20.61 7.14
C TRP A 13 -7.34 -20.11 5.76
N SER A 14 -7.59 -18.80 5.63
CA SER A 14 -7.58 -18.12 4.33
C SER A 14 -6.15 -18.10 3.82
N LEU A 15 -5.69 -19.26 3.35
CA LEU A 15 -4.58 -19.37 2.42
C LEU A 15 -5.00 -18.58 1.18
N SER A 16 -4.46 -17.37 1.04
CA SER A 16 -4.34 -16.68 -0.24
C SER A 16 -3.38 -17.50 -1.12
N ALA A 17 -3.81 -18.68 -1.54
CA ALA A 17 -3.19 -19.37 -2.64
C ALA A 17 -3.42 -18.50 -3.89
N ARG A 18 -2.35 -18.18 -4.61
CA ARG A 18 -2.44 -17.69 -5.99
C ARG A 18 -3.08 -18.81 -6.81
N GLU A 19 -4.41 -18.81 -6.90
CA GLU A 19 -5.04 -19.58 -7.95
C GLU A 19 -4.69 -18.89 -9.26
N VAL A 20 -3.84 -19.54 -10.05
CA VAL A 20 -3.96 -19.41 -11.50
C VAL A 20 -5.39 -19.86 -11.80
N ILE A 21 -6.28 -18.90 -11.99
CA ILE A 21 -7.68 -19.17 -12.27
C ILE A 21 -7.69 -19.86 -13.64
N SER A 22 -7.78 -21.20 -13.64
CA SER A 22 -7.81 -22.00 -14.87
C SER A 22 -9.11 -21.84 -15.67
N GLN A 23 -10.10 -21.15 -15.10
CA GLN A 23 -11.39 -20.86 -15.72
C GLN A 23 -11.76 -19.40 -15.51
N CYS A 24 -11.61 -18.58 -16.54
CA CYS A 24 -11.94 -17.16 -16.49
C CYS A 24 -13.37 -16.94 -15.97
N PRO A 25 -13.63 -15.84 -15.24
CA PRO A 25 -14.95 -15.55 -14.69
C PRO A 25 -16.01 -15.68 -15.78
N PRO A 26 -16.92 -16.67 -15.71
CA PRO A 26 -17.65 -17.12 -16.89
C PRO A 26 -18.83 -16.22 -17.27
N SER A 27 -19.12 -15.15 -16.51
CA SER A 27 -20.41 -14.46 -16.68
C SER A 27 -20.48 -12.98 -16.28
N SER A 28 -19.48 -12.38 -15.64
CA SER A 28 -19.57 -10.97 -15.27
C SER A 28 -18.23 -10.29 -15.02
N GLY A 29 -18.10 -9.06 -15.50
CA GLY A 29 -16.94 -8.20 -15.28
C GLY A 29 -15.92 -8.27 -16.42
N ILE A 30 -15.22 -7.16 -16.61
CA ILE A 30 -14.08 -7.07 -17.52
C ILE A 30 -12.87 -7.77 -16.89
N TYR A 31 -12.11 -8.54 -17.67
CA TYR A 31 -10.89 -9.21 -17.20
C TYR A 31 -9.83 -9.26 -18.30
N LEU A 32 -8.61 -9.62 -17.91
CA LEU A 32 -7.49 -9.81 -18.82
C LEU A 32 -7.25 -11.32 -19.04
N ILE A 33 -6.89 -11.73 -20.25
CA ILE A 33 -6.45 -13.08 -20.58
C ILE A 33 -5.08 -12.99 -21.24
N ARG A 34 -4.20 -13.92 -20.90
CA ARG A 34 -2.98 -14.17 -21.65
C ARG A 34 -2.57 -15.63 -21.52
N ASP A 35 -2.17 -16.27 -22.63
CA ASP A 35 -1.76 -17.68 -22.67
C ASP A 35 -2.77 -18.63 -22.01
N GLY A 36 -4.06 -18.33 -22.15
CA GLY A 36 -5.17 -19.09 -21.54
C GLY A 36 -5.38 -18.86 -20.04
N ASN A 37 -4.53 -18.06 -19.39
CA ASN A 37 -4.66 -17.69 -17.98
C ASN A 37 -5.36 -16.35 -17.82
N CYS A 38 -6.16 -16.24 -16.77
CA CYS A 38 -6.98 -15.06 -16.51
C CYS A 38 -6.33 -14.21 -15.42
N TYR A 39 -6.31 -12.91 -15.65
CA TYR A 39 -5.62 -11.93 -14.81
C TYR A 39 -6.62 -10.89 -14.32
N SER A 40 -6.47 -10.50 -13.05
CA SER A 40 -7.31 -9.50 -12.40
C SER A 40 -6.86 -8.08 -12.74
N ASN A 41 -7.69 -7.10 -12.35
CA ASN A 41 -7.36 -5.70 -12.49
C ASN A 41 -6.05 -5.35 -11.74
N GLY A 42 -5.14 -4.63 -12.40
CA GLY A 42 -3.86 -4.24 -11.80
C GLY A 42 -2.73 -5.26 -12.01
N SER A 43 -2.88 -6.20 -12.95
CA SER A 43 -1.87 -7.23 -13.24
C SER A 43 -0.68 -6.70 -14.02
N TYR A 44 0.47 -7.39 -13.94
CA TYR A 44 1.74 -7.00 -14.54
C TYR A 44 2.14 -7.94 -15.68
N PHE A 45 2.69 -7.38 -16.74
CA PHE A 45 3.15 -8.10 -17.92
C PHE A 45 4.51 -7.57 -18.36
N LEU A 46 5.46 -8.47 -18.59
CA LEU A 46 6.78 -8.12 -19.12
C LEU A 46 6.66 -7.84 -20.62
N ASP A 47 7.28 -6.78 -21.13
CA ASP A 47 7.20 -6.39 -22.54
C ASP A 47 7.62 -7.51 -23.51
N SER A 48 8.69 -8.22 -23.18
CA SER A 48 9.19 -9.37 -23.95
C SER A 48 8.21 -10.54 -24.03
N SER A 49 7.25 -10.56 -23.11
CA SER A 49 6.25 -11.62 -23.00
C SER A 49 4.92 -11.27 -23.69
N VAL A 50 4.84 -10.11 -24.36
CA VAL A 50 3.67 -9.66 -25.13
C VAL A 50 4.07 -9.24 -26.54
N SER A 51 5.07 -9.93 -27.10
CA SER A 51 5.83 -9.50 -28.28
C SER A 51 5.24 -9.95 -29.63
N ILE A 52 4.21 -10.80 -29.59
CA ILE A 52 3.54 -11.32 -30.78
C ILE A 52 2.04 -11.46 -30.51
N VAL A 53 1.26 -11.58 -31.60
CA VAL A 53 -0.21 -11.64 -31.52
C VAL A 53 -0.73 -12.81 -30.68
N THR A 54 -0.03 -13.95 -30.66
CA THR A 54 -0.44 -15.13 -29.87
C THR A 54 -0.18 -14.95 -28.37
N GLU A 55 0.67 -14.00 -27.99
CA GLU A 55 1.02 -13.66 -26.60
C GLU A 55 0.35 -12.36 -26.16
N ALA A 56 -0.63 -11.87 -26.94
CA ALA A 56 -1.31 -10.62 -26.66
C ALA A 56 -2.02 -10.65 -25.31
N ILE A 57 -2.07 -9.48 -24.66
CA ILE A 57 -2.96 -9.25 -23.53
C ILE A 57 -4.36 -9.03 -24.10
N SER A 58 -5.26 -9.96 -23.88
CA SER A 58 -6.66 -9.85 -24.29
C SER A 58 -7.47 -9.25 -23.16
N CYS A 59 -8.02 -8.06 -23.39
CA CYS A 59 -9.06 -7.49 -22.54
C CYS A 59 -10.42 -7.99 -23.02
N VAL A 60 -11.18 -8.64 -22.15
CA VAL A 60 -12.43 -9.34 -22.51
C VAL A 60 -13.58 -8.89 -21.64
N LEU A 61 -14.73 -8.62 -22.27
CA LEU A 61 -16.01 -8.36 -21.61
C LEU A 61 -17.07 -9.37 -22.12
N PRO A 62 -17.40 -10.40 -21.32
CA PRO A 62 -18.31 -11.47 -21.74
C PRO A 62 -19.73 -10.99 -22.06
N GLY A 63 -20.37 -11.66 -23.02
CA GLY A 63 -21.79 -11.48 -23.32
C GLY A 63 -22.16 -10.11 -23.88
N THR A 64 -21.17 -9.36 -24.37
CA THR A 64 -21.37 -8.04 -24.98
C THR A 64 -20.69 -8.00 -26.34
N SER A 65 -21.19 -7.19 -27.26
CA SER A 65 -20.52 -6.96 -28.53
C SER A 65 -19.62 -5.72 -28.46
N LEU A 66 -18.42 -5.83 -29.05
CA LEU A 66 -17.50 -4.69 -29.12
C LEU A 66 -18.13 -3.57 -29.95
N THR A 67 -18.03 -2.33 -29.49
CA THR A 67 -18.50 -1.17 -30.24
C THR A 67 -17.32 -0.36 -30.77
N THR A 68 -16.64 0.38 -29.89
CA THR A 68 -15.39 1.08 -30.19
C THR A 68 -14.26 0.41 -29.42
N GLY A 69 -14.33 0.46 -28.09
CA GLY A 69 -13.32 -0.07 -27.18
C GLY A 69 -11.95 0.58 -27.37
N GLN A 70 -11.13 0.63 -26.32
CA GLN A 70 -9.87 1.37 -26.43
C GLN A 70 -8.82 0.93 -25.42
N TRP A 71 -7.57 0.91 -25.85
CA TRP A 71 -6.41 0.91 -24.96
C TRP A 71 -5.84 2.33 -24.86
N VAL A 72 -5.56 2.79 -23.64
CA VAL A 72 -5.04 4.13 -23.37
C VAL A 72 -3.91 4.04 -22.36
N ARG A 73 -2.82 4.78 -22.58
CA ARG A 73 -1.75 4.92 -21.59
C ARG A 73 -2.24 5.82 -20.46
N VAL A 74 -2.04 5.42 -19.21
CA VAL A 74 -2.46 6.23 -18.05
C VAL A 74 -1.59 7.48 -17.92
N ALA A 75 -0.31 7.41 -18.29
CA ALA A 75 0.60 8.55 -18.29
C ALA A 75 0.24 9.63 -19.33
N ASP A 76 -0.51 9.25 -20.37
CA ASP A 76 -0.94 10.15 -21.44
C ASP A 76 -2.39 9.81 -21.83
N PRO A 77 -3.37 10.26 -21.03
CA PRO A 77 -4.76 9.86 -21.20
C PRO A 77 -5.42 10.48 -22.44
N ASP A 78 -4.82 11.53 -23.00
CA ASP A 78 -5.30 12.24 -24.19
C ASP A 78 -4.75 11.62 -25.49
N ASP A 79 -3.74 10.76 -25.42
CA ASP A 79 -3.14 10.03 -26.54
C ASP A 79 -3.43 8.51 -26.42
N PRO A 80 -4.55 8.03 -27.00
CA PRO A 80 -4.85 6.62 -27.01
C PRO A 80 -3.79 5.83 -27.77
N VAL A 81 -3.69 4.54 -27.45
CA VAL A 81 -2.77 3.64 -28.14
C VAL A 81 -3.15 3.57 -29.63
N ASP A 82 -2.26 4.01 -30.52
CA ASP A 82 -2.46 3.88 -31.97
C ASP A 82 -2.13 2.45 -32.42
N CYS A 83 -3.18 1.63 -32.44
CA CYS A 83 -3.12 0.23 -32.85
C CYS A 83 -2.76 0.01 -34.33
N ASN A 84 -2.77 1.06 -35.17
CA ASN A 84 -2.57 0.98 -36.63
C ASN A 84 -1.28 1.63 -37.11
N SER A 85 -0.44 2.12 -36.19
CA SER A 85 0.78 2.80 -36.56
C SER A 85 1.74 1.84 -37.27
N ASN A 86 2.18 2.19 -38.49
CA ASN A 86 3.23 1.47 -39.21
C ASN A 86 4.62 2.06 -38.97
N ASN A 87 4.75 2.94 -37.97
CA ASN A 87 6.00 3.62 -37.66
C ASN A 87 6.82 2.82 -36.63
N ASP A 88 8.15 2.82 -36.77
CA ASP A 88 9.06 2.14 -35.84
C ASP A 88 9.06 2.75 -34.42
N SER A 89 8.58 3.98 -34.29
CA SER A 89 8.46 4.67 -32.99
C SER A 89 7.22 4.26 -32.18
N ASP A 90 6.30 3.50 -32.81
CA ASP A 90 5.05 3.07 -32.19
C ASP A 90 4.93 1.54 -32.24
N PRO A 91 5.31 0.86 -31.14
CA PRO A 91 5.35 -0.60 -31.10
C PRO A 91 3.94 -1.21 -30.95
N PHE A 92 2.89 -0.42 -30.73
CA PHE A 92 1.61 -0.97 -30.31
C PHE A 92 0.83 -1.57 -31.46
N ARG A 93 0.28 -2.77 -31.24
CA ARG A 93 -0.61 -3.43 -32.19
C ARG A 93 -1.80 -4.00 -31.44
N CYS A 94 -2.96 -3.91 -32.06
CA CYS A 94 -4.18 -4.44 -31.49
C CYS A 94 -4.98 -5.25 -32.50
N THR A 95 -5.70 -6.23 -32.00
CA THR A 95 -6.75 -6.92 -32.78
C THR A 95 -8.02 -6.97 -31.93
N SER A 96 -9.16 -7.12 -32.59
CA SER A 96 -10.45 -7.08 -31.91
C SER A 96 -11.33 -8.25 -32.31
N VAL A 97 -12.08 -8.79 -31.36
CA VAL A 97 -13.18 -9.72 -31.62
C VAL A 97 -14.47 -9.08 -31.15
N THR A 98 -15.45 -8.99 -32.05
CA THR A 98 -16.70 -8.28 -31.79
C THR A 98 -17.75 -9.13 -31.09
N SER A 99 -17.73 -10.45 -31.25
CA SER A 99 -18.77 -11.37 -30.76
C SER A 99 -18.20 -12.79 -30.63
N PRO A 100 -18.66 -13.64 -29.68
CA PRO A 100 -19.73 -13.41 -28.69
C PRO A 100 -19.36 -12.48 -27.53
N ASP A 101 -18.07 -12.32 -27.27
CA ASP A 101 -17.52 -11.49 -26.20
C ASP A 101 -16.69 -10.35 -26.80
N ALA A 102 -16.92 -9.13 -26.32
CA ALA A 102 -16.14 -7.97 -26.73
C ALA A 102 -14.70 -8.16 -26.28
N THR A 103 -13.78 -8.30 -27.22
CA THR A 103 -12.37 -8.57 -26.93
C THR A 103 -11.47 -7.58 -27.65
N LEU A 104 -10.54 -6.97 -26.91
CA LEU A 104 -9.45 -6.16 -27.44
C LEU A 104 -8.10 -6.74 -27.03
N ASN A 105 -7.35 -7.22 -28.00
CA ASN A 105 -6.01 -7.75 -27.84
C ASN A 105 -4.99 -6.64 -27.99
N PHE A 106 -3.96 -6.64 -27.16
CA PHE A 106 -2.83 -5.73 -27.20
C PHE A 106 -1.52 -6.52 -27.23
N TYR A 107 -0.65 -6.22 -28.20
CA TYR A 107 0.69 -6.78 -28.28
C TYR A 107 1.68 -5.76 -28.84
N LEU A 108 2.96 -6.02 -28.66
CA LEU A 108 4.06 -5.15 -29.05
C LEU A 108 4.79 -5.72 -30.25
N ALA A 109 4.86 -4.99 -31.36
CA ALA A 109 5.66 -5.38 -32.54
C ALA A 109 7.16 -5.16 -32.33
N GLN A 110 7.54 -4.30 -31.39
CA GLN A 110 8.93 -3.97 -31.04
C GLN A 110 9.05 -3.80 -29.52
N LYS A 111 10.29 -3.79 -29.01
CA LYS A 111 10.54 -3.54 -27.58
C LYS A 111 10.02 -2.17 -27.16
N LEU A 112 9.51 -2.10 -25.94
CA LEU A 112 8.98 -0.88 -25.39
C LEU A 112 10.12 0.12 -25.09
N SER A 113 9.89 1.41 -25.25
CA SER A 113 10.80 2.44 -24.72
C SER A 113 10.52 2.75 -23.25
N ALA A 114 11.48 3.34 -22.54
CA ALA A 114 11.29 3.75 -21.14
C ALA A 114 10.18 4.80 -20.96
N ALA A 115 9.88 5.61 -21.99
CA ALA A 115 8.79 6.58 -21.94
C ALA A 115 7.40 5.95 -22.13
N GLN A 116 7.36 4.74 -22.69
CA GLN A 116 6.12 4.03 -23.02
C GLN A 116 5.75 2.99 -21.95
N GLU A 117 6.61 2.69 -20.98
CA GLU A 117 6.29 1.74 -19.93
C GLU A 117 5.31 2.29 -18.89
N GLY A 118 4.65 1.38 -18.17
CA GLY A 118 3.79 1.72 -17.04
C GLY A 118 2.37 1.21 -17.20
N TRP A 119 1.41 2.01 -16.75
CA TRP A 119 0.00 1.61 -16.66
C TRP A 119 -0.75 1.89 -17.96
N TYR A 120 -1.50 0.89 -18.38
CA TYR A 120 -2.44 0.92 -19.50
C TYR A 120 -3.83 0.62 -18.96
N LYS A 121 -4.84 1.34 -19.46
CA LYS A 121 -6.24 1.04 -19.21
C LYS A 121 -6.89 0.54 -20.49
N CYS A 122 -7.66 -0.53 -20.38
CA CYS A 122 -8.55 -1.02 -21.42
C CYS A 122 -9.99 -0.66 -21.06
N CYS A 123 -10.73 -0.12 -22.03
CA CYS A 123 -12.13 0.25 -21.92
C CYS A 123 -12.98 -0.59 -22.86
N LEU A 124 -14.03 -1.22 -22.32
CA LEU A 124 -14.99 -2.05 -23.04
C LEU A 124 -16.42 -1.89 -22.50
N PRO A 125 -17.45 -2.02 -23.36
CA PRO A 125 -17.38 -2.30 -24.80
C PRO A 125 -17.15 -1.04 -25.65
N THR A 126 -17.21 0.14 -25.03
CA THR A 126 -17.02 1.48 -25.61
C THR A 126 -15.66 2.05 -25.19
N ASP A 127 -15.24 3.13 -25.83
CA ASP A 127 -13.96 3.81 -25.56
C ASP A 127 -13.90 4.46 -24.17
N CYS A 128 -12.72 4.93 -23.78
CA CYS A 128 -12.46 5.44 -22.44
C CYS A 128 -13.08 6.82 -22.14
N SER A 129 -13.74 7.44 -23.12
CA SER A 129 -14.45 8.72 -22.93
C SER A 129 -15.86 8.50 -22.36
N ASP A 130 -16.41 7.29 -22.49
CA ASP A 130 -17.70 6.92 -21.92
C ASP A 130 -17.56 6.64 -20.42
N PRO A 131 -18.22 7.41 -19.54
CA PRO A 131 -18.13 7.21 -18.09
C PRO A 131 -18.75 5.88 -17.61
N ASN A 132 -19.54 5.21 -18.46
CA ASN A 132 -20.18 3.94 -18.14
C ASN A 132 -19.42 2.72 -18.72
N THR A 133 -18.30 2.94 -19.41
CA THR A 133 -17.48 1.83 -19.91
C THR A 133 -16.83 1.08 -18.76
N ASN A 134 -16.61 -0.22 -18.94
CA ASN A 134 -15.86 -1.02 -17.99
C ASN A 134 -14.37 -0.78 -18.21
N ILE A 135 -13.62 -0.63 -17.12
CA ILE A 135 -12.19 -0.31 -17.16
C ILE A 135 -11.40 -1.39 -16.44
N ILE A 136 -10.33 -1.86 -17.08
CA ILE A 136 -9.33 -2.71 -16.45
C ILE A 136 -7.92 -2.18 -16.72
N PHE A 137 -7.04 -2.32 -15.73
CA PHE A 137 -5.67 -1.85 -15.78
C PHE A 137 -4.69 -3.00 -15.92
N ALA A 138 -3.69 -2.79 -16.77
CA ALA A 138 -2.52 -3.66 -16.95
C ALA A 138 -1.26 -2.81 -16.82
N ASN A 139 -0.25 -3.28 -16.10
CA ASN A 139 1.06 -2.67 -16.09
C ASN A 139 1.97 -3.42 -17.06
N ILE A 140 2.54 -2.72 -18.03
CA ILE A 140 3.51 -3.29 -18.96
C ILE A 140 4.86 -2.65 -18.69
N PHE A 141 5.83 -3.47 -18.32
CA PHE A 141 7.13 -2.99 -17.86
C PHE A 141 8.26 -3.71 -18.60
N ARG A 142 9.43 -3.06 -18.61
CA ARG A 142 10.65 -3.64 -19.13
C ARG A 142 11.52 -4.15 -17.99
N PHE A 143 12.29 -5.19 -18.27
CA PHE A 143 13.23 -5.79 -17.34
C PHE A 143 12.53 -6.25 -16.04
N SER A 144 12.52 -5.41 -15.02
CA SER A 144 12.20 -5.75 -13.64
C SER A 144 11.17 -4.80 -13.04
N GLN A 145 10.23 -5.33 -12.23
CA GLN A 145 9.24 -4.52 -11.51
C GLN A 145 9.01 -5.02 -10.08
N ILE A 146 8.63 -4.10 -9.20
CA ILE A 146 8.08 -4.43 -7.88
C ILE A 146 6.57 -4.61 -8.03
N GLU A 147 6.12 -5.86 -7.95
CA GLU A 147 4.71 -6.23 -8.03
C GLU A 147 3.96 -5.72 -6.79
N SER A 148 4.52 -5.97 -5.62
CA SER A 148 3.91 -5.56 -4.35
C SER A 148 4.96 -5.31 -3.27
N PHE A 149 4.60 -4.43 -2.34
CA PHE A 149 5.34 -4.20 -1.10
C PHE A 149 4.33 -4.06 0.03
N THR A 150 4.28 -5.06 0.91
CA THR A 150 3.19 -5.24 1.88
C THR A 150 3.72 -5.65 3.25
N VAL A 151 2.98 -5.31 4.30
CA VAL A 151 3.22 -5.82 5.64
C VAL A 151 2.40 -7.09 5.88
N ALA A 152 3.00 -8.09 6.53
CA ALA A 152 2.35 -9.28 7.06
C ALA A 152 2.51 -9.32 8.58
N ASP A 153 1.58 -10.00 9.25
CA ASP A 153 1.61 -10.30 10.69
C ASP A 153 1.55 -9.09 11.63
N LEU A 154 1.36 -7.87 11.10
CA LEU A 154 1.13 -6.69 11.93
C LEU A 154 -0.19 -6.83 12.71
N SER A 155 -0.08 -6.80 14.04
CA SER A 155 -1.25 -6.87 14.92
C SER A 155 -2.18 -5.70 14.68
N SER A 156 -3.49 -5.97 14.70
CA SER A 156 -4.52 -4.92 14.76
C SER A 156 -4.59 -4.24 16.13
N ASP A 157 -4.11 -4.91 17.19
CA ASP A 157 -4.00 -4.34 18.53
C ASP A 157 -2.63 -3.67 18.69
N MET A 158 -2.60 -2.35 18.44
CA MET A 158 -1.42 -1.49 18.54
C MET A 158 -1.04 -1.13 19.98
N THR A 159 -1.70 -1.71 20.99
CA THR A 159 -1.41 -1.45 22.41
C THR A 159 -0.44 -2.43 23.06
N VAL A 160 -0.20 -3.58 22.40
CA VAL A 160 0.71 -4.62 22.87
C VAL A 160 2.09 -4.41 22.25
N TYR A 161 3.12 -4.28 23.06
CA TYR A 161 4.50 -4.13 22.59
C TYR A 161 5.41 -5.22 23.19
N PRO A 162 6.45 -5.65 22.46
CA PRO A 162 6.80 -5.21 21.11
C PRO A 162 5.86 -5.76 20.03
N GLN A 163 5.66 -5.00 18.97
CA GLN A 163 4.99 -5.42 17.74
C GLN A 163 5.99 -6.18 16.87
N GLU A 164 5.61 -7.37 16.43
CA GLU A 164 6.42 -8.19 15.51
C GLU A 164 5.66 -8.35 14.20
N TYR A 165 6.30 -8.01 13.09
CA TYR A 165 5.69 -8.08 11.76
C TYR A 165 6.76 -8.24 10.68
N SER A 166 6.33 -8.61 9.48
CA SER A 166 7.22 -8.87 8.36
C SER A 166 6.93 -7.96 7.19
N LEU A 167 7.97 -7.36 6.61
CA LEU A 167 7.88 -6.64 5.34
C LEU A 167 8.13 -7.61 4.20
N ASN A 168 7.22 -7.67 3.24
CA ASN A 168 7.33 -8.52 2.05
C ASN A 168 7.41 -7.64 0.80
N CYS A 169 8.54 -7.71 0.09
CA CYS A 169 8.69 -7.11 -1.24
C CYS A 169 8.74 -8.20 -2.30
N ILE A 170 7.86 -8.14 -3.28
CA ILE A 170 7.77 -9.11 -4.37
C ILE A 170 8.26 -8.44 -5.66
N LYS A 171 9.32 -9.01 -6.21
CA LYS A 171 9.94 -8.64 -7.48
C LYS A 171 9.49 -9.64 -8.56
N ILE A 172 9.26 -9.15 -9.77
CA ILE A 172 8.96 -9.93 -11.00
C ILE A 172 9.82 -9.46 -12.19
N GLY A 173 10.00 -10.30 -13.20
CA GLY A 173 10.65 -9.95 -14.48
C GLY A 173 12.08 -10.49 -14.64
N ASP A 174 13.05 -9.65 -14.97
CA ASP A 174 14.42 -10.07 -15.29
C ASP A 174 15.13 -10.79 -14.14
N LEU A 175 16.00 -11.73 -14.51
CA LEU A 175 16.74 -12.59 -13.59
C LEU A 175 17.89 -11.87 -12.88
N HIS A 176 18.49 -10.83 -13.48
CA HIS A 176 19.57 -10.04 -12.90
C HIS A 176 19.05 -8.74 -12.29
N TYR A 177 19.29 -8.50 -11.00
CA TYR A 177 18.84 -7.29 -10.31
C TYR A 177 19.60 -7.04 -9.00
N GLY A 178 19.44 -5.86 -8.40
CA GLY A 178 19.70 -5.63 -6.98
C GLY A 178 18.38 -5.35 -6.26
N ILE A 179 18.28 -5.68 -4.98
CA ILE A 179 17.10 -5.35 -4.17
C ILE A 179 17.51 -4.92 -2.77
N SER A 180 16.91 -3.84 -2.30
CA SER A 180 17.11 -3.32 -0.95
C SER A 180 15.79 -2.90 -0.33
N MET A 181 15.74 -2.95 1.00
CA MET A 181 14.66 -2.36 1.77
C MET A 181 15.25 -1.41 2.79
N SER A 182 14.57 -0.29 3.04
CA SER A 182 14.99 0.73 4.00
C SER A 182 13.82 1.29 4.79
N ILE A 183 14.13 1.90 5.93
CA ILE A 183 13.23 2.77 6.68
C ILE A 183 13.84 4.17 6.72
N GLY A 184 13.17 5.16 6.12
CA GLY A 184 13.77 6.46 5.86
C GLY A 184 15.11 6.31 5.11
N SER A 185 16.20 6.83 5.67
CA SER A 185 17.56 6.70 5.11
C SER A 185 18.32 5.44 5.57
N THR A 186 17.73 4.63 6.46
CA THR A 186 18.41 3.49 7.08
C THR A 186 18.12 2.22 6.30
N THR A 187 19.13 1.66 5.66
CA THR A 187 19.05 0.40 4.92
C THR A 187 18.83 -0.77 5.87
N LEU A 188 17.73 -1.51 5.69
CA LEU A 188 17.38 -2.73 6.44
C LEU A 188 18.09 -3.96 5.89
N VAL A 189 18.02 -4.13 4.57
CA VAL A 189 18.71 -5.17 3.81
C VAL A 189 19.13 -4.60 2.47
N ASN A 190 20.24 -5.09 1.93
CA ASN A 190 20.73 -4.72 0.60
C ASN A 190 21.44 -5.91 -0.05
N TYR A 191 20.88 -6.39 -1.15
CA TYR A 191 21.42 -7.47 -1.94
C TYR A 191 21.72 -6.96 -3.35
N THR A 192 22.97 -7.04 -3.77
CA THR A 192 23.44 -6.53 -5.07
C THR A 192 23.84 -7.68 -5.98
N GLY A 193 23.56 -7.57 -7.27
CA GLY A 193 23.99 -8.56 -8.27
C GLY A 193 23.28 -9.92 -8.12
N CYS A 194 22.02 -9.91 -7.68
CA CYS A 194 21.18 -11.09 -7.59
C CYS A 194 20.95 -11.73 -8.95
N PHE A 195 20.92 -13.06 -8.97
CA PHE A 195 20.55 -13.87 -10.13
C PHE A 195 19.70 -15.07 -9.71
N ASP A 196 18.42 -15.08 -10.10
CA ASP A 196 17.42 -16.01 -9.56
C ASP A 196 17.78 -17.50 -9.68
N HIS A 197 18.53 -17.92 -10.71
CA HIS A 197 18.92 -19.32 -10.89
C HIS A 197 20.22 -19.73 -10.18
N LEU A 198 20.92 -18.79 -9.54
CA LEU A 198 22.18 -19.05 -8.85
C LEU A 198 22.04 -18.98 -7.32
N ASP A 199 20.83 -18.75 -6.79
CA ASP A 199 20.51 -18.68 -5.35
C ASP A 199 21.48 -17.79 -4.55
N ASN A 200 21.98 -16.72 -5.17
CA ASN A 200 22.97 -15.84 -4.54
C ASN A 200 22.36 -14.78 -3.61
N CYS A 201 21.03 -14.66 -3.62
CA CYS A 201 20.26 -13.76 -2.77
C CYS A 201 19.18 -14.57 -2.03
N PRO A 202 18.84 -14.22 -0.77
CA PRO A 202 17.99 -15.05 0.11
C PRO A 202 16.49 -14.95 -0.19
N GLY A 203 16.12 -14.72 -1.45
CA GLY A 203 14.74 -14.62 -1.89
C GLY A 203 14.01 -15.98 -1.88
N THR A 204 12.70 -15.95 -1.70
CA THR A 204 11.83 -17.13 -1.87
C THR A 204 11.13 -17.06 -3.22
N GLU A 205 11.39 -18.02 -4.10
CA GLU A 205 10.67 -18.14 -5.38
C GLU A 205 9.18 -18.43 -5.14
N LEU A 206 8.31 -17.63 -5.77
CA LEU A 206 6.85 -17.77 -5.70
C LEU A 206 6.28 -18.36 -6.98
N VAL A 207 6.69 -17.84 -8.13
CA VAL A 207 6.17 -18.23 -9.46
C VAL A 207 7.30 -18.13 -10.48
N SER A 208 7.75 -19.27 -10.98
CA SER A 208 8.87 -19.38 -11.92
C SER A 208 8.59 -18.72 -13.28
N SER A 209 7.35 -18.79 -13.77
CA SER A 209 7.00 -18.27 -15.11
C SER A 209 7.12 -16.74 -15.23
N THR A 210 7.04 -16.02 -14.12
CA THR A 210 7.19 -14.56 -14.06
C THR A 210 8.46 -14.13 -13.33
N ASN A 211 9.32 -15.09 -12.93
CA ASN A 211 10.44 -14.91 -12.03
C ASN A 211 10.03 -14.10 -10.78
N ALA A 212 8.91 -14.50 -10.17
CA ALA A 212 8.39 -13.83 -8.98
C ALA A 212 9.17 -14.29 -7.76
N VAL A 213 9.90 -13.40 -7.12
CA VAL A 213 10.71 -13.68 -5.93
C VAL A 213 10.31 -12.74 -4.80
N ARG A 214 10.03 -13.32 -3.63
CA ARG A 214 9.69 -12.58 -2.41
C ARG A 214 10.90 -12.45 -1.51
N TYR A 215 11.17 -11.23 -1.11
CA TYR A 215 12.13 -10.90 -0.06
C TYR A 215 11.36 -10.50 1.19
N THR A 216 11.77 -11.05 2.34
CA THR A 216 11.11 -10.85 3.62
C THR A 216 12.10 -10.29 4.65
N VAL A 217 11.69 -9.25 5.36
CA VAL A 217 12.45 -8.68 6.48
C VAL A 217 11.56 -8.67 7.71
N ASN A 218 12.00 -9.36 8.77
CA ASN A 218 11.30 -9.37 10.05
C ASN A 218 11.65 -8.10 10.83
N ILE A 219 10.62 -7.45 11.38
CA ILE A 219 10.71 -6.20 12.11
C ILE A 219 10.16 -6.39 13.51
N THR A 220 10.88 -5.85 14.50
CA THR A 220 10.39 -5.69 15.87
C THR A 220 10.29 -4.20 16.19
N TRP A 221 9.11 -3.73 16.59
CA TRP A 221 8.85 -2.33 16.94
C TRP A 221 8.36 -2.21 18.38
N ASP A 222 9.09 -1.47 19.23
CA ASP A 222 8.77 -1.29 20.65
C ASP A 222 7.89 -0.05 20.96
N GLY A 223 7.43 0.64 19.92
CA GLY A 223 6.66 1.88 20.03
C GLY A 223 7.48 3.15 19.82
N MET A 224 8.81 3.06 19.90
CA MET A 224 9.75 4.15 19.64
C MET A 224 10.84 3.77 18.64
N THR A 225 11.22 2.50 18.59
CA THR A 225 12.41 2.01 17.88
C THR A 225 12.04 0.81 17.04
N VAL A 226 12.43 0.87 15.76
CA VAL A 226 12.35 -0.24 14.81
C VAL A 226 13.67 -0.98 14.85
N SER A 227 13.60 -2.28 15.07
CA SER A 227 14.77 -3.15 15.16
C SER A 227 14.66 -4.34 14.22
N THR A 228 15.81 -4.76 13.70
CA THR A 228 16.02 -6.02 12.99
C THR A 228 17.23 -6.71 13.61
N GLU A 229 17.61 -7.89 13.11
CA GLU A 229 18.82 -8.59 13.60
C GLU A 229 20.09 -7.74 13.53
N SER A 230 20.15 -6.78 12.60
CA SER A 230 21.37 -6.00 12.32
C SER A 230 21.25 -4.52 12.67
N ILE A 231 20.06 -4.02 13.02
CA ILE A 231 19.77 -2.58 13.05
C ILE A 231 18.89 -2.23 14.24
N ASN A 232 19.12 -1.04 14.78
CA ASN A 232 18.25 -0.40 15.76
C ASN A 232 18.04 1.07 15.37
N GLN A 233 16.85 1.41 14.88
CA GLN A 233 16.52 2.72 14.30
C GLN A 233 15.39 3.40 15.09
N PRO A 234 15.63 4.56 15.71
CA PRO A 234 14.55 5.34 16.32
C PRO A 234 13.59 5.86 15.25
N THR A 235 12.31 5.84 15.57
CA THR A 235 11.21 6.27 14.71
C THR A 235 10.39 7.33 15.42
N THR A 236 10.02 8.39 14.70
CA THR A 236 9.13 9.46 15.18
C THR A 236 8.02 9.62 14.14
N GLY A 237 6.76 9.48 14.55
CA GLY A 237 5.64 9.47 13.62
C GLY A 237 5.55 8.21 12.75
N ASP A 238 5.05 8.39 11.52
CA ASP A 238 4.80 7.30 10.56
C ASP A 238 6.09 6.61 10.11
N GLN A 239 6.05 5.27 10.10
CA GLN A 239 7.15 4.45 9.64
C GLN A 239 7.08 4.33 8.12
N MET A 240 7.99 5.01 7.44
CA MET A 240 8.06 5.03 5.98
C MET A 240 9.11 4.03 5.51
N TYR A 241 8.63 2.89 5.05
CA TYR A 241 9.44 1.85 4.46
C TYR A 241 9.53 2.03 2.95
N GLN A 242 10.66 1.63 2.38
CA GLN A 242 10.89 1.63 0.95
C GLN A 242 11.47 0.28 0.53
N CYS A 243 10.96 -0.28 -0.55
CA CYS A 243 11.63 -1.33 -1.29
C CYS A 243 12.14 -0.74 -2.60
N VAL A 244 13.44 -0.89 -2.85
CA VAL A 244 14.11 -0.44 -4.07
C VAL A 244 14.62 -1.66 -4.81
N LEU A 245 14.28 -1.73 -6.08
CA LEU A 245 14.72 -2.74 -7.01
C LEU A 245 15.64 -2.04 -8.03
N ASP A 246 16.94 -2.28 -7.85
CA ASP A 246 18.01 -1.79 -8.70
C ASP A 246 18.03 -2.59 -10.00
N ASN A 247 17.88 -1.88 -11.11
CA ASN A 247 17.91 -2.48 -12.43
C ASN A 247 19.24 -2.16 -13.11
N PRO A 248 20.12 -3.14 -13.38
CA PRO A 248 21.49 -2.86 -13.84
C PRO A 248 21.61 -2.07 -15.15
N ILE A 249 20.54 -2.04 -15.95
CA ILE A 249 20.51 -1.46 -17.31
C ILE A 249 19.50 -0.28 -17.41
N ASP A 250 18.65 -0.06 -16.40
CA ASP A 250 17.58 0.94 -16.45
C ASP A 250 17.44 1.67 -15.11
N ASN A 251 16.42 2.51 -14.98
CA ASN A 251 16.10 3.17 -13.72
C ASN A 251 15.59 2.18 -12.67
N ASP A 252 15.92 2.47 -11.42
CA ASP A 252 15.43 1.74 -10.25
C ASP A 252 13.90 1.82 -10.13
N ARG A 253 13.31 0.75 -9.63
CA ARG A 253 11.90 0.74 -9.21
C ARG A 253 11.83 0.92 -7.72
N THR A 254 10.91 1.78 -7.28
CA THR A 254 10.70 2.05 -5.87
C THR A 254 9.24 1.86 -5.52
N ARG A 255 8.98 1.16 -4.40
CA ARG A 255 7.69 1.21 -3.71
C ARG A 255 7.86 1.64 -2.28
N THR A 256 6.94 2.48 -1.83
CA THR A 256 6.88 2.93 -0.44
C THR A 256 5.69 2.31 0.28
N LEU A 257 5.89 1.93 1.53
CA LEU A 257 4.86 1.47 2.44
C LEU A 257 4.91 2.35 3.69
N ALA A 258 3.77 2.95 4.04
CA ALA A 258 3.62 3.73 5.26
C ALA A 258 2.87 2.90 6.29
N ILE A 259 3.48 2.66 7.45
CA ILE A 259 2.78 2.14 8.63
C ILE A 259 2.56 3.33 9.55
N ARG A 260 1.29 3.66 9.81
CA ARG A 260 0.95 4.81 10.66
C ARG A 260 1.57 4.62 12.04
N GLY A 261 2.31 5.63 12.47
CA GLY A 261 2.96 5.66 13.77
C GLY A 261 1.99 6.02 14.89
N ASN A 262 2.51 5.99 16.12
CA ASN A 262 1.72 6.23 17.32
C ASN A 262 1.09 7.64 17.40
N ASP A 263 1.66 8.66 16.76
CA ASP A 263 1.19 10.04 16.93
C ASP A 263 -0.25 10.24 16.45
N LEU A 264 -0.63 9.69 15.29
CA LEU A 264 -2.01 9.79 14.81
C LEU A 264 -2.97 8.86 15.56
N PHE A 265 -2.47 7.69 15.99
CA PHE A 265 -3.25 6.75 16.80
C PHE A 265 -3.60 7.34 18.17
N ILE A 266 -2.67 8.04 18.83
CA ILE A 266 -2.93 8.71 20.11
C ILE A 266 -3.96 9.83 19.93
N VAL A 267 -3.85 10.64 18.87
CA VAL A 267 -4.81 11.71 18.60
C VAL A 267 -6.22 11.14 18.39
N ASP A 268 -6.38 10.13 17.53
CA ASP A 268 -7.69 9.52 17.29
C ASP A 268 -8.22 8.80 18.54
N THR A 269 -7.37 8.04 19.25
CA THR A 269 -7.76 7.34 20.48
C THR A 269 -8.23 8.32 21.55
N VAL A 270 -7.51 9.43 21.78
CA VAL A 270 -7.89 10.46 22.75
C VAL A 270 -9.18 11.16 22.31
N GLN A 271 -9.32 11.50 21.03
CA GLN A 271 -10.51 12.13 20.48
C GLN A 271 -11.75 11.22 20.62
N GLN A 272 -11.62 9.93 20.34
CA GLN A 272 -12.71 8.96 20.38
C GLN A 272 -12.99 8.39 21.78
N ARG A 273 -12.13 8.66 22.77
CA ARG A 273 -12.25 8.08 24.12
C ARG A 273 -13.59 8.40 24.78
N GLY A 274 -14.12 9.60 24.60
CA GLY A 274 -15.43 9.98 25.14
C GLY A 274 -16.57 9.11 24.60
N ALA A 275 -16.58 8.89 23.28
CA ALA A 275 -17.56 8.02 22.62
C ALA A 275 -17.41 6.56 23.06
N ALA A 276 -16.18 6.08 23.22
CA ALA A 276 -15.90 4.73 23.74
C ALA A 276 -16.45 4.54 25.16
N VAL A 277 -16.28 5.52 26.05
CA VAL A 277 -16.83 5.47 27.42
C VAL A 277 -18.36 5.46 27.40
N ILE A 278 -18.99 6.30 26.57
CA ILE A 278 -20.45 6.32 26.41
C ILE A 278 -20.95 4.98 25.88
N LYS A 279 -20.28 4.40 24.88
CA LYS A 279 -20.65 3.10 24.31
C LYS A 279 -20.54 1.98 25.36
N ALA A 280 -19.47 1.97 26.16
CA ALA A 280 -19.23 0.95 27.17
C ALA A 280 -20.16 1.06 28.38
N ARG A 281 -20.36 2.29 28.89
CA ARG A 281 -21.11 2.53 30.14
C ARG A 281 -22.57 2.90 29.91
N LYS A 282 -22.95 3.24 28.68
CA LYS A 282 -24.23 3.88 28.32
C LYS A 282 -24.51 5.18 29.09
N LEU A 283 -23.46 5.75 29.69
CA LEU A 283 -23.49 6.90 30.59
C LEU A 283 -22.27 7.78 30.30
N SER A 284 -22.37 9.06 30.63
CA SER A 284 -21.29 10.03 30.42
C SER A 284 -20.06 9.76 31.30
N SER A 285 -18.93 10.34 30.92
CA SER A 285 -17.63 10.28 31.61
C SER A 285 -17.56 11.15 32.87
N ALA A 286 -18.65 11.22 33.64
CA ALA A 286 -18.84 12.18 34.75
C ALA A 286 -17.75 12.10 35.83
N MET A 287 -17.38 10.89 36.28
CA MET A 287 -16.38 10.71 37.35
C MET A 287 -14.97 11.12 36.91
N SER A 288 -14.57 10.75 35.70
CA SER A 288 -13.26 11.15 35.14
C SER A 288 -13.20 12.66 34.86
N ALA A 289 -14.32 13.26 34.43
CA ALA A 289 -14.41 14.70 34.25
C ALA A 289 -14.31 15.44 35.60
N ALA A 290 -15.00 14.98 36.63
CA ALA A 290 -14.91 15.55 37.98
C ALA A 290 -13.48 15.46 38.54
N LYS A 291 -12.80 14.33 38.33
CA LYS A 291 -11.39 14.17 38.74
C LYS A 291 -10.47 15.14 38.00
N ALA A 292 -10.64 15.30 36.68
CA ALA A 292 -9.86 16.24 35.88
C ALA A 292 -10.05 17.69 36.36
N ILE A 293 -11.26 18.08 36.75
CA ILE A 293 -11.54 19.40 37.35
C ILE A 293 -10.83 19.56 38.69
N CYS A 294 -10.89 18.55 39.56
CA CYS A 294 -10.18 18.58 40.85
C CYS A 294 -8.66 18.71 40.66
N ASP A 295 -8.10 17.98 39.70
CA ASP A 295 -6.66 18.03 39.40
C ASP A 295 -6.27 19.41 38.86
N HIS A 296 -7.05 19.95 37.92
CA HIS A 296 -6.85 21.29 37.40
C HIS A 296 -6.87 22.36 38.50
N MET A 297 -7.85 22.30 39.42
CA MET A 297 -7.93 23.24 40.53
C MET A 297 -6.81 23.03 41.57
N SER A 298 -6.37 21.78 41.76
CA SER A 298 -5.24 21.44 42.61
C SER A 298 -3.95 22.05 42.07
N ASP A 299 -3.67 21.89 40.77
CA ASP A 299 -2.52 22.50 40.11
C ASP A 299 -2.59 24.04 40.24
N TRP A 300 -3.79 24.63 40.08
CA TRP A 300 -3.98 26.07 40.23
C TRP A 300 -3.72 26.58 41.65
N TRP A 301 -4.08 25.79 42.66
CA TRP A 301 -3.99 26.21 44.06
C TRP A 301 -2.61 25.95 44.68
N PHE A 302 -1.99 24.83 44.33
CA PHE A 302 -0.72 24.37 44.90
C PHE A 302 0.49 24.62 44.00
N GLY A 303 0.28 25.00 42.74
CA GLY A 303 1.31 25.09 41.72
C GLY A 303 1.63 23.73 41.10
N THR A 304 2.25 23.75 39.93
CA THR A 304 2.78 22.52 39.30
C THR A 304 4.15 22.17 39.90
N LYS A 305 4.51 20.89 39.90
CA LYS A 305 5.82 20.46 40.39
C LYS A 305 6.94 21.01 39.52
N GLU A 306 8.14 21.06 40.08
CA GLU A 306 9.31 21.52 39.35
C GLU A 306 9.61 20.62 38.14
N GLY A 307 9.75 21.24 36.96
CA GLY A 307 9.92 20.54 35.69
C GLY A 307 8.64 19.98 35.08
N GLU A 308 7.49 20.08 35.75
CA GLU A 308 6.20 19.63 35.24
C GLU A 308 5.34 20.82 34.74
N TRP A 309 4.55 20.56 33.70
CA TRP A 309 3.54 21.47 33.15
C TRP A 309 2.21 20.73 33.00
N THR A 310 1.12 21.49 32.93
CA THR A 310 -0.23 20.97 32.75
C THR A 310 -0.91 21.68 31.57
N SER A 311 -1.94 21.08 30.99
CA SER A 311 -2.64 21.67 29.84
C SER A 311 -3.82 22.52 30.31
N ILE A 312 -3.79 23.83 30.03
CA ILE A 312 -4.85 24.76 30.46
C ILE A 312 -5.26 25.66 29.31
N GLY A 313 -6.58 25.84 29.18
CA GLY A 313 -7.16 26.88 28.32
C GLY A 313 -6.93 28.26 28.93
N VAL A 314 -5.98 29.00 28.38
CA VAL A 314 -5.67 30.38 28.80
C VAL A 314 -6.13 31.37 27.74
N TRP A 315 -6.39 32.61 28.17
CA TRP A 315 -6.66 33.71 27.26
C TRP A 315 -5.38 34.08 26.51
N SER A 316 -5.40 33.98 25.18
CA SER A 316 -4.27 34.33 24.34
C SER A 316 -4.19 35.84 24.13
N ASP A 317 -3.03 36.43 24.45
CA ASP A 317 -2.69 37.83 24.20
C ASP A 317 -2.00 38.03 22.83
N GLY A 318 -1.89 36.97 22.02
CA GLY A 318 -1.26 37.02 20.71
C GLY A 318 0.26 36.91 20.72
N THR A 319 0.91 36.81 21.89
CA THR A 319 2.37 36.87 22.00
C THR A 319 3.06 35.50 22.00
N HIS A 320 2.31 34.43 22.29
CA HIS A 320 2.85 33.08 22.48
C HIS A 320 2.41 32.10 21.41
N TYR A 321 3.34 31.23 20.97
CA TYR A 321 3.10 30.08 20.08
C TYR A 321 2.42 30.39 18.73
N GLY A 322 2.41 31.65 18.29
CA GLY A 322 1.72 32.07 17.07
C GLY A 322 0.19 31.96 17.14
N ILE A 323 -0.38 31.86 18.34
CA ILE A 323 -1.82 31.78 18.57
C ILE A 323 -2.41 33.19 18.47
N PRO A 324 -3.49 33.42 17.70
CA PRO A 324 -4.12 34.74 17.60
C PRO A 324 -4.57 35.29 18.96
N GLU A 325 -4.59 36.61 19.09
CA GLU A 325 -5.11 37.30 20.28
C GLU A 325 -6.64 37.14 20.38
N GLY A 326 -7.16 37.09 21.61
CA GLY A 326 -8.60 37.20 21.87
C GLY A 326 -9.37 35.89 21.88
N ILE A 327 -8.67 34.76 21.93
CA ILE A 327 -9.25 33.41 22.04
C ILE A 327 -8.74 32.69 23.29
N VAL A 328 -9.56 31.79 23.85
CA VAL A 328 -9.11 30.84 24.86
C VAL A 328 -8.54 29.62 24.14
N TYR A 329 -7.25 29.33 24.36
CA TYR A 329 -6.57 28.21 23.72
C TYR A 329 -5.81 27.37 24.74
N SER A 330 -5.84 26.05 24.57
CA SER A 330 -5.12 25.14 25.48
C SER A 330 -3.63 25.13 25.15
N VAL A 331 -2.81 25.50 26.11
CA VAL A 331 -1.34 25.52 25.99
C VAL A 331 -0.72 24.80 27.19
N PRO A 332 0.53 24.31 27.08
CA PRO A 332 1.27 23.85 28.25
C PRO A 332 1.58 25.05 29.15
N VAL A 333 1.19 24.97 30.42
CA VAL A 333 1.47 26.01 31.42
C VAL A 333 2.13 25.43 32.65
N ARG A 334 2.99 26.23 33.27
CA ARG A 334 3.52 25.99 34.61
C ARG A 334 2.82 26.94 35.58
N ILE A 335 2.32 26.42 36.70
CA ILE A 335 1.63 27.24 37.71
C ILE A 335 2.59 27.48 38.86
N ASN A 336 2.82 28.76 39.14
CA ASN A 336 3.70 29.21 40.20
C ASN A 336 2.99 29.19 41.57
N PRO A 337 3.74 29.17 42.69
CA PRO A 337 3.15 29.20 44.03
C PRO A 337 2.30 30.45 44.33
N ASP A 338 2.50 31.53 43.58
CA ASP A 338 1.71 32.75 43.65
C ASP A 338 0.42 32.70 42.81
N ARG A 339 0.13 31.54 42.19
CA ARG A 339 -1.05 31.28 41.35
C ARG A 339 -1.04 32.05 40.03
N SER A 340 0.12 32.58 39.63
CA SER A 340 0.37 32.98 38.26
C SER A 340 0.70 31.76 37.40
N TRP A 341 0.42 31.85 36.11
CA TRP A 341 0.83 30.84 35.13
C TRP A 341 1.89 31.43 34.22
N GLN A 342 2.81 30.56 33.77
CA GLN A 342 3.85 30.86 32.79
C GLN A 342 3.79 29.88 31.64
#